data_AF-A0A370GZY0-F1
#
_entry.id   AF-A0A370GZY0-F1
#
_cell.length_a   1.000
_cell.length_b   1.000
_cell.length_c   1.000
_cell.angle_alpha   90.00
_cell.angle_beta   90.00
_cell.angle_gamma   90.00
#
_symmetry.space_group_name_H-M   'P 1'
#
loop_
_entity.id
_entity.type
_entity.pdbx_description
1 polymer ?
#
loop_
_entity_poly.entity_id
_entity_poly.type
_entity_poly.pdbx_seq_one_letter_code
_entity_poly.pdbx_strand_id
1 'polypeptide(L)' 'MMAVIFILLFLAVVLAWFGARRLSSYFFIVTFVISIAWFFHHVTSTLGLSL' A
#
# COMPACT_ATOMS: atom_id res chain seq x y z
N MET A 1 -1.59 7.91 8.78
CA MET A 1 -1.79 7.49 7.37
C MET A 1 -0.81 6.39 6.96
N MET A 2 0.49 6.51 7.22
CA MET A 2 1.48 5.42 6.96
C MET A 2 1.13 4.08 7.65
N ALA A 3 0.61 4.11 8.88
CA ALA A 3 0.20 2.88 9.59
C ALA A 3 -0.91 2.08 8.87
N VAL A 4 -1.80 2.74 8.11
CA VAL A 4 -2.90 2.07 7.38
C VAL A 4 -2.34 1.20 6.25
N ILE A 5 -1.31 1.69 5.56
CA ILE A 5 -0.62 0.95 4.49
C ILE A 5 0.06 -0.30 5.06
N PHE A 6 0.72 -0.17 6.22
CA PHE A 6 1.34 -1.31 6.89
C PHE A 6 0.33 -2.37 7.33
N ILE A 7 -0.85 -1.97 7.83
CA ILE A 7 -1.93 -2.91 8.20
C ILE A 7 -2.47 -3.63 6.96
N LEU A 8 -2.67 -2.93 5.84
CA LEU A 8 -3.11 -3.53 4.59
C LEU A 8 -2.08 -4.54 4.05
N LEU A 9 -0.79 -4.22 4.14
CA LEU A 9 0.29 -5.11 3.73
C LEU A 9 0.37 -6.33 4.65
N PHE A 10 0.21 -6.14 5.96
CA PHE A 10 0.14 -7.23 6.94
C PHE A 10 -1.03 -8.18 6.64
N LEU A 11 -2.22 -7.65 6.35
CA LEU A 11 -3.37 -8.46 5.94
C LEU A 11 -3.08 -9.24 4.65
N ALA A 12 -2.43 -8.64 3.66
CA ALA A 12 -2.05 -9.34 2.43
C ALA A 12 -1.11 -10.52 2.72
N VAL A 13 -0.14 -10.36 3.62
CA VAL A 13 0.79 -11.42 4.05
C VAL A 13 0.06 -12.52 4.81
N VAL A 14 -0.84 -12.17 5.74
CA VAL A 14 -1.65 -13.15 6.48
C VAL A 14 -2.56 -13.94 5.54
N LEU A 15 -3.20 -13.29 4.56
CA LEU A 15 -3.99 -13.95 3.52
C LEU A 15 -3.15 -14.89 2.64
N ALA A 16 -1.93 -14.50 2.29
CA ALA A 16 -0.99 -15.38 1.59
C ALA A 16 -0.63 -16.61 2.42
N TRP A 17 -0.41 -16.42 3.72
CA TRP A 17 -0.05 -17.48 4.66
C TRP A 17 -1.13 -18.56 4.77
N PHE A 18 -2.41 -18.17 4.79
CA PHE A 18 -3.54 -19.10 4.80
C PHE A 18 -3.83 -19.75 3.43
N GLY A 19 -3.01 -19.48 2.40
CA GLY A 19 -3.14 -20.10 1.09
C GLY A 19 -4.15 -19.43 0.16
N ALA A 20 -4.77 -18.32 0.57
CA ALA A 20 -5.68 -17.52 -0.26
C ALA A 20 -4.91 -16.66 -1.29
N ARG A 21 -4.08 -17.29 -2.12
CA ARG A 21 -3.10 -16.64 -3.01
C ARG A 21 -3.73 -15.59 -3.94
N ARG A 22 -4.88 -15.89 -4.55
CA ARG A 22 -5.57 -14.93 -5.44
C ARG A 22 -6.01 -13.67 -4.70
N LEU A 23 -6.62 -13.84 -3.52
CA LEU A 23 -7.10 -12.71 -2.71
C LEU A 23 -5.93 -11.88 -2.16
N SER A 24 -4.87 -12.56 -1.72
CA SER A 24 -3.63 -11.93 -1.27
C SER A 24 -2.99 -11.11 -2.39
N SER A 25 -2.90 -11.63 -3.62
CA SER A 25 -2.36 -10.88 -4.76
C SER A 25 -3.17 -9.62 -5.04
N TYR A 26 -4.51 -9.67 -5.00
CA TYR A 26 -5.34 -8.48 -5.18
C TYR A 26 -5.11 -7.46 -4.06
N PHE A 27 -5.07 -7.91 -2.81
CA PHE A 27 -4.78 -7.04 -1.66
C PHE A 27 -3.39 -6.41 -1.76
N PHE A 28 -2.38 -7.17 -2.17
CA PHE A 28 -1.03 -6.68 -2.37
C PHE A 28 -0.97 -5.60 -3.45
N ILE A 29 -1.59 -5.84 -4.62
CA ILE A 29 -1.62 -4.88 -5.73
C ILE A 29 -2.30 -3.59 -5.30
N VAL A 30 -3.48 -3.67 -4.66
CA VAL A 30 -4.20 -2.49 -4.17
C VAL A 30 -3.35 -1.72 -3.15
N THR A 31 -2.73 -2.42 -2.20
CA THR A 31 -1.86 -1.79 -1.20
C THR A 31 -0.66 -1.11 -1.85
N PHE A 32 -0.06 -1.73 -2.87
CA PHE A 32 1.08 -1.19 -3.61
C PHE A 32 0.71 0.09 -4.38
N VAL A 33 -0.41 0.09 -5.12
CA VAL A 33 -0.89 1.27 -5.86
C VAL A 33 -1.20 2.43 -4.91
N ILE A 34 -1.88 2.15 -3.80
CA ILE A 34 -2.16 3.16 -2.77
C ILE A 34 -0.84 3.71 -2.20
N SER A 35 0.13 2.84 -1.92
CA SER A 35 1.44 3.25 -1.39
C SER A 35 2.16 4.21 -2.33
N ILE A 36 2.13 3.93 -3.64
CA ILE A 36 2.73 4.78 -4.66
C ILE A 36 2.03 6.14 -4.71
N ALA A 37 0.70 6.16 -4.83
CA ALA A 37 -0.07 7.40 -4.90
C ALA A 37 0.17 8.27 -3.66
N TRP A 38 0.25 7.64 -2.49
CA TRP A 38 0.51 8.33 -1.24
C TRP A 38 1.94 8.83 -1.13
N PHE A 39 2.91 8.05 -1.58
CA PHE A 39 4.30 8.48 -1.66
C PHE A 39 4.44 9.71 -2.55
N PHE A 40 3.84 9.71 -3.75
CA PHE A 40 3.85 10.88 -4.63
C PHE A 40 3.21 12.10 -3.96
N HIS A 41 2.02 11.96 -3.36
CA HIS A 41 1.36 13.05 -2.63
C HIS A 41 2.22 13.57 -1.47
N HIS A 42 2.87 12.67 -0.73
CA HIS A 42 3.72 13.06 0.40
C HIS A 42 4.99 13.76 -0.09
N VAL A 43 5.61 13.27 -1.15
CA VAL A 43 6.80 13.85 -1.78
C VAL A 43 6.49 15.23 -2.35
N THR A 44 5.41 15.43 -3.10
CA THR A 44 5.07 16.77 -3.63
C THR A 44 4.72 17.76 -2.53
N SER A 45 4.01 17.33 -1.47
CA SER A 45 3.68 18.19 -0.34
C SER A 45 4.88 18.53 0.55
N THR A 46 5.85 17.62 0.71
CA THR A 46 7.03 17.85 1.58
C THR A 46 8.18 18.54 0.85
N LEU A 47 8.43 18.20 -0.43
CA LEU A 47 9.50 18.84 -1.21
C LEU A 47 9.13 20.22 -1.75
N GLY A 48 7.90 20.69 -1.52
CA GLY A 48 7.46 21.99 -2.06
C GLY A 48 7.58 22.04 -3.59
N LEU A 49 7.53 20.88 -4.26
CA LEU A 49 7.42 20.78 -5.71
C LEU A 49 5.99 21.18 -6.06
N SER A 50 5.71 22.48 -5.99
CA SER A 50 4.56 23.07 -6.66
C SER A 50 4.76 22.82 -8.15
N LEU A 51 3.97 21.91 -8.72
CA LEU A 51 3.77 21.83 -10.16
C LEU A 51 3.25 23.16 -10.70
#